data_AF-A0A4S2B8N7-F1
#
_entry.id   AF-A0A4S2B8N7-F1
#
_cell.length_a   1.000
_cell.length_b   1.000
_cell.length_c   1.000
_cell.angle_alpha   90.00
_cell.angle_beta   90.00
_cell.angle_gamma   90.00
#
_symmetry.space_group_name_H-M   'P 1'
#
loop_
_entity.id
_entity.type
_entity.pdbx_description
1 polymer ?
#
loop_
_entity_poly.entity_id
_entity_poly.type
_entity_poly.pdbx_seq_one_letter_code
_entity_poly.pdbx_strand_id
1 'polypeptide(L)'
;MNTVRTSHYPNDPKMYGLYDYYGLYVMDEADQECHGNHSLTDNPSWEAAFVNRGVRMAQRDKNPPSVIFWSLGNASCGPGPRPKYEIKSDSTYQYVFRIEPMK
;
A
#
# COMPACT_ATOMS: atom_id res chain seq x y z
N MET A 1 7.62 18.07 11.79
CA MET A 1 7.22 16.75 11.25
C MET A 1 5.73 16.60 11.48
N ASN A 2 4.95 16.28 10.45
CA ASN A 2 3.48 16.21 10.51
C ASN A 2 2.93 14.89 9.94
N THR A 3 3.82 13.96 9.58
CA THR A 3 3.47 12.70 8.92
C THR A 3 4.17 11.52 9.59
N VAL A 4 3.55 10.35 9.52
CA VAL A 4 4.08 9.06 9.99
C VAL A 4 3.80 8.00 8.93
N ARG A 5 4.82 7.20 8.61
CA ARG A 5 4.65 5.93 7.89
C ARG A 5 4.82 4.81 8.90
N THR A 6 3.90 3.85 8.93
CA THR A 6 4.01 2.68 9.81
C THR A 6 4.95 1.63 9.20
N SER A 7 6.21 2.01 8.96
CA SER A 7 7.22 1.12 8.38
C SER A 7 7.52 -0.06 9.31
N HIS A 8 7.27 -1.32 8.96
CA HIS A 8 6.64 -1.85 7.74
C HIS A 8 5.47 -2.80 8.06
N TYR A 9 4.63 -2.38 9.00
CA TYR A 9 3.48 -3.13 9.49
C TYR A 9 2.49 -2.21 10.22
N PRO A 10 1.22 -2.64 10.41
CA PRO A 10 0.26 -1.85 11.14
C PRO A 10 0.70 -1.73 12.60
N ASN A 11 0.69 -0.52 13.14
CA ASN A 11 1.14 -0.27 14.52
C ASN A 11 0.14 -0.81 15.55
N ASP A 12 0.51 -0.71 16.84
CA ASP A 12 -0.41 -0.97 17.95
C ASP A 12 -1.69 -0.10 17.78
N PRO A 13 -2.90 -0.67 17.95
CA PRO A 13 -4.16 0.06 17.76
C PRO A 13 -4.27 1.37 18.54
N LYS A 14 -3.62 1.48 19.70
CA LYS A 14 -3.62 2.72 20.51
C LYS A 14 -2.89 3.86 19.82
N MET A 15 -1.92 3.57 18.95
CA MET A 15 -1.14 4.59 18.24
C MET A 15 -2.02 5.42 17.32
N TYR A 16 -3.02 4.83 16.68
CA TYR A 16 -3.93 5.56 15.78
C TYR A 16 -4.75 6.61 16.54
N GLY A 17 -5.17 6.31 17.77
CA GLY A 17 -5.81 7.30 18.64
C GLY A 17 -4.88 8.46 19.02
N LEU A 18 -3.57 8.19 19.18
CA LEU A 18 -2.57 9.25 19.39
C LEU A 18 -2.35 10.07 18.12
N TYR A 19 -2.31 9.42 16.95
CA TYR A 19 -2.15 10.11 15.67
C TYR A 19 -3.33 11.03 15.37
N ASP A 20 -4.54 10.59 15.66
CA ASP A 20 -5.75 11.40 15.58
C ASP A 20 -5.68 12.58 16.57
N TYR A 21 -5.30 12.33 17.83
CA TYR A 21 -5.24 13.37 18.86
C TYR A 21 -4.22 14.47 18.56
N TYR A 22 -3.04 14.09 18.07
CA TYR A 22 -1.96 15.04 17.74
C TYR A 22 -2.05 15.62 16.32
N GLY A 23 -2.98 15.14 15.49
CA GLY A 23 -3.18 15.63 14.13
C GLY A 23 -2.04 15.29 13.18
N LEU A 24 -1.69 14.00 13.09
CA LEU A 24 -0.66 13.51 12.17
C LEU A 24 -1.28 12.83 10.95
N TYR A 25 -0.65 13.01 9.78
CA TYR A 25 -1.01 12.28 8.57
C TYR A 25 -0.32 10.92 8.54
N VAL A 26 -1.09 9.85 8.47
CA VAL A 26 -0.59 8.47 8.59
C VAL A 26 -0.72 7.75 7.25
N MET A 27 0.38 7.14 6.82
CA MET A 27 0.39 6.06 5.84
C MET A 27 0.44 4.74 6.59
N ASP A 28 -0.68 4.02 6.60
CA ASP A 28 -0.79 2.72 7.25
C ASP A 28 -0.36 1.62 6.28
N GLU A 29 0.53 0.75 6.72
CA GLU A 29 1.26 -0.19 5.87
C GLU A 29 1.02 -1.63 6.29
N ALA A 30 0.59 -2.45 5.33
CA ALA A 30 0.35 -3.86 5.59
C ALA A 30 1.65 -4.55 6.00
N ASP A 31 1.56 -5.50 6.93
CA ASP A 31 2.68 -6.35 7.33
C ASP A 31 2.97 -7.30 6.17
N GLN A 32 3.76 -6.85 5.19
CA GLN A 32 4.02 -7.59 3.96
C GLN A 32 5.38 -7.20 3.41
N GLU A 33 6.40 -7.97 3.82
CA GLU A 33 7.76 -7.80 3.34
C GLU A 33 8.39 -9.13 2.91
N CYS A 34 8.94 -9.15 1.69
CA CYS A 34 9.54 -10.32 1.07
C CYS A 34 10.92 -9.99 0.48
N HIS A 35 11.67 -9.10 1.13
CA HIS A 35 12.96 -8.61 0.65
C HIS A 35 13.94 -9.75 0.34
N GLY A 36 14.04 -10.75 1.22
CA GLY A 36 14.93 -11.91 1.01
C GLY A 36 14.43 -12.91 -0.03
N ASN A 37 13.16 -12.83 -0.46
CA ASN A 37 12.58 -13.76 -1.43
C ASN A 37 11.41 -13.11 -2.19
N HIS A 38 11.73 -12.32 -3.22
CA HIS A 38 10.73 -11.66 -4.04
C HIS A 38 9.86 -12.62 -4.87
N SER A 39 10.19 -13.91 -4.98
CA SER A 39 9.37 -14.87 -5.73
C SER A 39 7.99 -15.09 -5.11
N LEU A 40 7.82 -14.81 -3.81
CA LEU A 40 6.54 -14.97 -3.11
C LEU A 40 5.45 -14.05 -3.66
N THR A 41 5.79 -12.84 -4.11
CA THR A 41 4.82 -11.87 -4.65
C THR A 41 4.15 -12.37 -5.93
N ASP A 42 4.86 -13.12 -6.77
CA ASP A 42 4.32 -13.64 -8.04
C ASP A 42 3.85 -15.10 -7.91
N ASN A 43 3.85 -15.65 -6.69
CA ASN A 43 3.39 -17.01 -6.43
C ASN A 43 1.88 -17.03 -6.11
N PRO A 44 1.04 -17.64 -6.97
CA PRO A 44 -0.42 -17.66 -6.75
C PRO A 44 -0.84 -18.32 -5.44
N SER A 45 -0.05 -19.25 -4.90
CA SER A 45 -0.37 -19.88 -3.60
C SER A 45 -0.30 -18.91 -2.42
N TRP A 46 0.40 -17.77 -2.57
CA TRP A 46 0.55 -16.74 -1.54
C TRP A 46 -0.46 -15.60 -1.68
N GLU A 47 -1.21 -15.53 -2.77
CA GLU A 47 -2.17 -14.45 -3.04
C GLU A 47 -3.15 -14.26 -1.88
N ALA A 48 -3.76 -15.36 -1.42
CA ALA A 48 -4.71 -15.32 -0.32
C ALA A 48 -4.08 -14.77 0.98
N ALA A 49 -2.81 -15.07 1.25
CA ALA A 49 -2.12 -14.57 2.44
C ALA A 49 -1.84 -13.06 2.35
N PHE A 50 -1.43 -12.58 1.17
CA PHE A 50 -1.14 -11.15 0.93
C PHE A 50 -2.43 -10.33 1.01
N VAL A 51 -3.49 -10.79 0.34
CA VAL A 51 -4.82 -10.15 0.38
C VAL A 51 -5.34 -10.12 1.82
N ASN A 52 -5.17 -11.20 2.58
CA ASN A 52 -5.64 -11.24 3.96
C ASN A 52 -4.98 -10.19 4.84
N ARG A 53 -3.65 -9.99 4.71
CA ARG A 53 -2.89 -8.98 5.46
C ARG A 53 -3.41 -7.56 5.16
N GLY A 54 -3.58 -7.23 3.87
CA GLY A 54 -4.12 -5.94 3.44
C GLY A 54 -5.58 -5.71 3.90
N VAL A 55 -6.45 -6.70 3.74
CA VAL A 55 -7.86 -6.61 4.12
C VAL A 55 -8.01 -6.46 5.64
N ARG A 56 -7.25 -7.22 6.45
CA ARG A 56 -7.35 -7.13 7.91
C ARG A 56 -6.90 -5.76 8.45
N MET A 57 -5.82 -5.20 7.91
CA MET A 57 -5.38 -3.83 8.22
C MET A 57 -6.49 -2.83 7.88
N ALA A 58 -6.95 -2.81 6.63
CA ALA A 58 -7.97 -1.86 6.19
C ALA A 58 -9.27 -1.99 6.99
N GLN A 59 -9.71 -3.21 7.33
CA GLN A 59 -10.92 -3.41 8.15
C GLN A 59 -10.78 -2.87 9.57
N ARG A 60 -9.59 -2.97 10.17
CA ARG A 60 -9.28 -2.46 11.51
C ARG A 60 -9.19 -0.93 11.52
N ASP A 61 -8.49 -0.35 10.56
CA ASP A 61 -8.01 1.04 10.62
C ASP A 61 -8.71 2.00 9.64
N LYS A 62 -9.81 1.60 9.00
CA LYS A 62 -10.59 2.48 8.10
C LYS A 62 -11.25 3.68 8.77
N ASN A 63 -11.32 3.71 10.11
CA ASN A 63 -12.08 4.71 10.87
C ASN A 63 -11.22 5.83 11.49
N PRO A 64 -9.95 5.62 11.93
CA PRO A 64 -9.05 6.70 12.34
C PRO A 64 -8.83 7.72 11.20
N PRO A 65 -9.25 8.99 11.37
CA PRO A 65 -9.12 10.01 10.33
C PRO A 65 -7.66 10.38 10.00
N SER A 66 -6.71 10.10 10.89
CA SER A 66 -5.28 10.28 10.61
C SER A 66 -4.78 9.41 9.46
N VAL A 67 -5.39 8.25 9.20
CA VAL A 67 -5.01 7.35 8.10
C VAL A 67 -5.54 7.90 6.78
N ILE A 68 -4.62 8.39 5.94
CA ILE A 68 -4.94 9.02 4.65
C ILE A 68 -4.36 8.27 3.45
N PHE A 69 -3.43 7.33 3.68
CA PHE A 69 -2.88 6.45 2.66
C PHE A 69 -2.80 5.01 3.18
N TRP A 70 -2.98 4.05 2.27
CA TRP A 70 -2.76 2.63 2.50
C TRP A 70 -1.56 2.15 1.68
N SER A 71 -0.58 1.55 2.34
CA SER A 71 0.57 0.91 1.71
C SER A 71 0.37 -0.61 1.69
N LEU A 72 0.67 -1.23 0.55
CA LEU A 72 0.53 -2.68 0.36
C LEU A 72 1.63 -3.49 1.05
N GLY A 73 2.63 -2.82 1.63
CA GLY A 73 3.79 -3.42 2.27
C GLY A 73 5.10 -2.79 1.80
N ASN A 74 6.20 -3.50 2.01
CA ASN A 74 7.54 -3.02 1.72
C ASN A 74 8.36 -4.09 0.98
N ALA A 75 9.31 -3.67 0.13
CA ALA A 75 10.30 -4.52 -0.53
C ALA A 75 9.77 -5.88 -1.04
N SER A 76 8.56 -5.89 -1.61
CA SER A 76 7.86 -7.11 -2.08
C SER A 76 7.52 -7.01 -3.57
N CYS A 77 8.45 -6.53 -4.38
CA CYS A 77 8.21 -6.06 -5.76
C CYS A 77 8.00 -7.17 -6.81
N GLY A 78 8.10 -8.45 -6.42
CA GLY A 78 8.16 -9.56 -7.38
C GLY A 78 9.54 -9.73 -8.01
N PRO A 79 9.74 -10.75 -8.87
CA PRO A 79 11.04 -11.07 -9.47
C PRO A 79 11.58 -9.99 -10.41
N GLY A 80 10.77 -8.97 -10.73
CA GLY A 80 11.13 -7.86 -11.59
C GLY A 80 9.91 -7.09 -12.09
N PRO A 81 10.11 -6.02 -12.87
CA PRO A 81 9.02 -5.30 -13.52
C PRO A 81 8.29 -6.23 -14.49
N ARG A 82 6.96 -6.08 -14.58
CA ARG A 82 6.15 -6.87 -15.53
C ARG A 82 6.27 -6.24 -16.92
N PRO A 83 6.66 -7.01 -17.97
CA PRO A 83 6.87 -6.46 -19.33
C PRO A 83 5.67 -5.70 -19.90
N LYS A 84 4.45 -6.08 -19.53
CA LYS A 84 3.21 -5.41 -19.95
C LYS A 84 3.04 -3.97 -19.43
N TYR A 85 3.78 -3.59 -18.39
CA TYR A 85 3.76 -2.24 -17.80
C TYR A 85 5.05 -1.46 -18.08
N GLU A 86 5.96 -2.01 -18.87
CA GLU A 86 7.23 -1.36 -19.19
C GLU A 86 6.99 -0.24 -20.20
N ILE A 87 7.44 0.98 -19.84
CA ILE A 87 7.40 2.13 -20.74
C ILE A 87 8.57 1.98 -21.71
N LYS A 88 8.29 1.87 -22.99
CA LYS A 88 9.29 1.75 -24.05
C LYS A 88 9.87 3.13 -24.36
N SER A 89 11.19 3.22 -24.40
CA SER A 89 11.91 4.48 -24.61
C SER A 89 11.77 5.07 -26.03
N ASP A 90 11.37 4.25 -27.00
CA ASP A 90 11.22 4.59 -28.42
C ASP A 90 9.77 4.94 -28.81
N SER A 91 8.88 5.09 -27.83
CA SER A 91 7.43 5.21 -28.05
C SER A 91 6.90 6.55 -27.53
N THR A 92 6.11 7.25 -28.35
CA THR A 92 5.35 8.43 -27.91
C THR A 92 4.00 8.01 -27.37
N TYR A 93 3.76 8.24 -26.08
CA TYR A 93 2.49 7.95 -25.43
C TYR A 93 1.63 9.22 -25.37
N GLN A 94 0.38 9.14 -25.84
CA GLN A 94 -0.62 10.19 -25.69
C GLN A 94 -1.79 9.67 -24.86
N TYR A 95 -2.17 10.43 -23.83
CA TYR A 95 -3.30 10.10 -22.97
C TYR A 95 -4.28 11.27 -22.96
N VAL A 96 -5.57 10.96 -23.05
CA VAL A 96 -6.66 11.92 -22.84
C VAL A 96 -7.43 11.43 -21.63
N PHE A 97 -7.47 12.23 -20.56
CA PHE A 97 -8.29 11.95 -19.40
C PHE A 97 -9.54 12.83 -19.43
N ARG A 98 -10.65 12.25 -18.99
CA ARG A 98 -11.93 12.92 -18.82
C ARG A 98 -12.31 12.81 -17.35
N ILE A 99 -12.59 13.94 -16.71
CA ILE A 99 -13.06 14.00 -15.33
C ILE A 99 -14.56 14.20 -15.36
N GLU A 100 -15.31 13.30 -14.74
CA GLU A 100 -16.76 13.39 -14.61
C GLU A 100 -17.18 13.26 -13.14
N PRO A 101 -18.30 13.90 -12.73
CA PRO A 101 -18.86 13.69 -11.40
C PRO A 101 -19.30 12.23 -11.23
N MET A 102 -19.01 11.65 -10.07
CA MET A 102 -19.60 10.37 -9.65
C MET A 102 -21.11 10.55 -9.49
N LYS A 103 -21.91 9.69 -10.13
CA LYS A 103 -23.38 9.62 -9.95
C LYS A 103 -23.74 8.90 -8.66
#